data_AF-A0A356WZP0-F1
#
_entry.id   AF-A0A356WZP0-F1
#
_cell.length_a   1.000
_cell.length_b   1.000
_cell.length_c   1.000
_cell.angle_alpha   90.00
_cell.angle_beta   90.00
_cell.angle_gamma   90.00
#
_symmetry.space_group_name_H-M   'P 1'
#
loop_
_entity.id
_entity.type
_entity.pdbx_description
1 polymer ?
#
loop_
_entity_poly.entity_id
_entity_poly.type
_entity_poly.pdbx_seq_one_letter_code
_entity_poly.pdbx_strand_id
1 'polypeptide(L)'
;MAEKQPSNNIKERNKAYGLQLWELIKEQVEKQSDQHKPISQGDIPDKKTAKYPWLMKLLFGFPYLLVAVFIFSFFWDFQGMNATVFGIYFSFEGLLRIISISGLIGFLTNWLAITMLFRPTHRRPILGQGLVPAQKDRIAYRLASAVSEDLINPEIIKQKIHESQAIARYREKAT
;
A
#
# COMPACT_ATOMS: atom_id res chain seq x y z
N MET A 1 10.82 -67.78 27.80
CA MET A 1 11.92 -67.30 26.94
C MET A 1 11.46 -66.00 26.28
N ALA A 2 12.31 -64.98 26.29
CA ALA A 2 11.95 -63.56 26.25
C ALA A 2 11.37 -63.02 24.93
N GLU A 3 10.40 -62.11 25.05
CA GLU A 3 9.74 -61.36 23.98
C GLU A 3 10.46 -60.00 23.79
N LYS A 4 10.91 -59.72 22.56
CA LYS A 4 11.66 -58.50 22.19
C LYS A 4 10.72 -57.30 22.06
N GLN A 5 10.94 -56.24 22.84
CA GLN A 5 10.34 -54.91 22.68
C GLN A 5 11.07 -54.08 21.60
N PRO A 6 10.45 -53.73 20.45
CA PRO A 6 11.10 -52.94 19.39
C PRO A 6 10.64 -51.46 19.33
N SER A 7 9.92 -50.96 20.33
CA SER A 7 9.18 -49.69 20.23
C SER A 7 10.00 -48.40 20.47
N ASN A 8 11.20 -48.46 21.04
CA ASN A 8 11.93 -47.24 21.46
C ASN A 8 12.70 -46.54 20.32
N ASN A 9 13.02 -47.26 19.23
CA ASN A 9 13.93 -46.80 18.18
C ASN A 9 13.33 -45.69 17.28
N ILE A 10 12.03 -45.76 16.99
CA ILE A 10 11.35 -44.80 16.09
C ILE A 10 11.25 -43.41 16.73
N LYS A 11 11.01 -43.37 18.04
CA LYS A 11 10.84 -42.12 18.79
C LYS A 11 12.15 -41.34 18.91
N GLU A 12 13.27 -42.05 19.11
CA GLU A 12 14.61 -41.45 19.14
C GLU A 12 15.03 -40.93 17.76
N ARG A 13 14.76 -41.68 16.70
CA ARG A 13 15.06 -41.24 15.32
C ARG A 13 14.29 -39.98 14.91
N ASN A 14 12.98 -39.92 15.17
CA ASN A 14 12.18 -38.73 14.86
C ASN A 14 12.65 -37.48 15.63
N LYS A 15 13.09 -37.66 16.88
CA LYS A 15 13.67 -36.57 17.67
C LYS A 15 15.00 -36.10 17.08
N ALA A 16 15.85 -37.03 16.62
CA ALA A 16 17.12 -36.71 15.98
C ALA A 16 16.93 -35.94 14.66
N TYR A 17 16.01 -36.37 13.78
CA TYR A 17 15.72 -35.66 12.52
C TYR A 17 15.12 -34.27 12.75
N GLY A 18 14.24 -34.12 13.76
CA GLY A 18 13.65 -32.83 14.11
C GLY A 18 14.69 -31.82 14.64
N LEU A 19 15.64 -32.29 15.44
CA LEU A 19 16.75 -31.46 15.94
C LEU A 19 17.67 -31.02 14.80
N GLN A 20 18.00 -31.92 13.88
CA GLN A 20 18.84 -31.63 12.72
C GLN A 20 18.15 -30.66 11.76
N LEU A 21 16.84 -30.81 11.53
CA LEU A 21 16.07 -29.86 10.71
C LEU A 21 16.00 -28.48 11.35
N TRP A 22 15.81 -28.41 12.68
CA TRP A 22 15.78 -27.15 13.41
C TRP A 22 17.12 -26.43 13.33
N GLU A 23 18.23 -27.16 13.38
CA GLU A 23 19.58 -26.63 13.20
C GLU A 23 19.78 -26.07 11.79
N LEU A 24 19.34 -26.79 10.75
CA LEU A 24 19.42 -26.31 9.36
C LEU A 24 18.53 -25.08 9.10
N ILE A 25 17.31 -25.05 9.64
CA ILE A 25 16.44 -23.87 9.54
C ILE A 25 17.08 -22.69 10.27
N LYS A 26 17.59 -22.91 11.48
CA LYS A 26 18.27 -21.87 12.26
C LYS A 26 19.48 -21.34 11.49
N GLU A 27 20.30 -22.20 10.92
CA GLU A 27 21.46 -21.80 10.13
C GLU A 27 21.06 -21.03 8.87
N GLN A 28 19.98 -21.40 8.18
CA GLN A 28 19.47 -20.64 7.03
C GLN A 28 18.86 -19.29 7.43
N VAL A 29 18.12 -19.24 8.53
CA VAL A 29 17.55 -18.00 9.08
C VAL A 29 18.67 -17.08 9.55
N GLU A 30 19.70 -17.60 10.21
CA GLU A 30 20.84 -16.84 10.71
C GLU A 30 21.74 -16.37 9.56
N LYS A 31 21.99 -17.23 8.56
CA LYS A 31 22.70 -16.85 7.33
C LYS A 31 21.95 -15.82 6.48
N GLN A 32 20.61 -15.88 6.46
CA GLN A 32 19.78 -14.83 5.84
C GLN A 32 19.69 -13.58 6.73
N SER A 33 19.70 -13.70 8.06
CA SER A 33 19.72 -12.56 8.97
C SER A 33 21.07 -11.85 8.95
N ASP A 34 22.17 -12.56 8.71
CA ASP A 34 23.50 -12.00 8.53
C ASP A 34 23.68 -11.38 7.14
N GLN A 35 23.00 -11.92 6.11
CA GLN A 35 22.79 -11.21 4.85
C GLN A 35 21.89 -9.98 5.02
N HIS A 36 21.01 -10.00 6.02
CA HIS A 36 20.27 -8.84 6.49
C HIS A 36 21.16 -8.02 7.44
N LYS A 37 22.20 -7.40 6.87
CA LYS A 37 22.95 -6.30 7.49
C LYS A 37 21.98 -5.48 8.34
N PRO A 38 22.24 -5.26 9.66
CA PRO A 38 21.30 -4.54 10.53
C PRO A 38 20.95 -3.26 9.78
N ILE A 39 19.68 -3.09 9.39
CA ILE A 39 19.24 -2.10 8.40
C ILE A 39 19.98 -0.80 8.67
N SER A 40 21.09 -0.57 7.95
CA SER A 40 22.11 0.38 8.38
C SER A 40 21.72 1.75 7.86
N GLN A 41 20.50 2.23 8.16
CA GLN A 41 19.92 3.49 7.65
C GLN A 41 20.11 3.79 6.14
N GLY A 42 20.59 2.84 5.32
CA GLY A 42 21.18 3.10 4.00
C GLY A 42 20.79 2.10 2.91
N ASP A 43 20.09 1.02 3.26
CA ASP A 43 19.51 0.07 2.29
C ASP A 43 17.99 0.31 2.12
N ILE A 44 17.56 1.56 2.30
CA ILE A 44 16.22 1.96 1.85
C ILE A 44 16.32 2.03 0.32
N PRO A 45 15.53 1.25 -0.45
CA PRO A 45 15.53 1.38 -1.90
C PRO A 45 15.35 2.86 -2.23
N ASP A 46 16.28 3.41 -3.02
CA ASP A 46 16.27 4.83 -3.40
C ASP A 46 14.84 5.22 -3.72
N LYS A 47 14.33 6.25 -3.00
CA LYS A 47 12.99 6.78 -3.25
C LYS A 47 12.93 7.00 -4.75
N LYS A 48 12.16 6.17 -5.46
CA LYS A 48 11.95 6.33 -6.90
C LYS A 48 11.27 7.67 -7.05
N THR A 49 12.06 8.71 -7.30
CA THR A 49 11.59 10.05 -7.54
C THR A 49 10.63 9.94 -8.70
N ALA A 50 9.41 10.47 -8.54
CA ALA A 50 8.35 10.31 -9.52
C ALA A 50 8.91 10.59 -10.93
N LYS A 51 8.80 9.60 -11.83
CA LYS A 51 9.35 9.61 -13.20
C LYS A 51 8.89 10.84 -14.01
N TYR A 52 7.85 11.52 -13.54
CA TYR A 52 7.29 12.74 -14.10
C TYR A 52 7.24 13.85 -13.04
N PRO A 53 8.33 14.59 -12.80
CA PRO A 53 8.35 15.68 -11.82
C PRO A 53 7.37 16.82 -12.18
N TRP A 54 7.02 16.95 -13.46
CA TRP A 54 6.01 17.92 -13.92
C TRP A 54 4.59 17.57 -13.47
N LEU A 55 4.27 16.28 -13.29
CA LEU A 55 2.93 15.83 -12.89
C LEU A 55 2.62 16.23 -11.44
N MET A 56 3.64 16.19 -10.57
CA MET A 56 3.52 16.69 -9.20
C MET A 56 3.22 18.19 -9.20
N LYS A 57 3.92 18.98 -10.04
CA LYS A 57 3.65 20.41 -10.19
C LYS A 57 2.25 20.68 -10.75
N LEU A 58 1.76 19.85 -11.68
CA LEU A 58 0.41 19.96 -12.22
C LEU A 58 -0.66 19.76 -11.14
N LEU A 59 -0.49 18.75 -10.28
CA LEU A 59 -1.43 18.46 -9.18
C LEU A 59 -1.52 19.63 -8.19
N PHE A 60 -0.37 20.20 -7.81
CA PHE A 60 -0.33 21.38 -6.93
C PHE A 60 -0.73 22.68 -7.65
N GLY A 61 -0.61 22.76 -8.97
CA GLY A 61 -0.99 23.91 -9.78
C GLY A 61 -2.49 23.99 -10.11
N PHE A 62 -3.20 22.86 -10.06
CA PHE A 62 -4.63 22.77 -10.35
C PHE A 62 -5.53 23.74 -9.54
N PRO A 63 -5.38 23.89 -8.20
CA PRO A 63 -6.16 24.88 -7.46
C PRO A 63 -5.88 26.32 -7.90
N TYR A 64 -4.62 26.65 -8.19
CA TYR A 64 -4.25 27.99 -8.68
C TYR A 64 -4.84 28.24 -10.08
N LEU A 65 -4.89 27.21 -10.92
CA LEU A 65 -5.54 27.29 -12.22
C LEU A 65 -7.06 27.53 -12.08
N LEU A 66 -7.73 26.82 -11.17
CA LEU A 66 -9.16 27.06 -10.90
C LEU A 66 -9.43 28.48 -10.40
N VAL A 67 -8.61 28.98 -9.47
CA VAL A 67 -8.71 30.36 -8.96
C VAL A 67 -8.41 31.39 -10.05
N ALA A 68 -7.42 31.13 -10.90
CA ALA A 68 -7.12 32.00 -12.04
C ALA A 68 -8.28 32.05 -13.04
N VAL A 69 -8.89 30.90 -13.37
CA VAL A 69 -10.10 30.82 -14.21
C VAL A 69 -11.28 31.54 -13.54
N PHE A 70 -11.42 31.43 -12.22
CA PHE A 70 -12.47 32.12 -11.46
C PHE A 70 -12.32 33.64 -11.57
N ILE A 71 -11.10 34.16 -11.34
CA ILE A 71 -10.80 35.59 -11.45
C ILE A 71 -10.97 36.05 -12.90
N PHE A 72 -10.46 35.28 -13.86
CA PHE A 72 -10.60 35.58 -15.29
C PHE A 72 -12.08 35.64 -15.70
N SER A 73 -12.92 34.79 -15.12
CA SER A 73 -14.36 34.79 -15.37
C SER A 73 -15.07 36.09 -14.98
N PHE A 74 -14.51 36.93 -14.10
CA PHE A 74 -15.09 38.25 -13.83
C PHE A 74 -14.83 39.27 -14.95
N PHE A 75 -13.70 39.12 -15.64
CA PHE A 75 -13.31 40.02 -16.72
C PHE A 75 -13.78 39.54 -18.09
N TRP A 76 -13.86 38.22 -18.25
CA TRP A 76 -14.19 37.56 -19.51
C TRP A 76 -15.17 36.41 -19.23
N ASP A 77 -16.44 36.67 -19.45
CA ASP A 77 -17.49 35.65 -19.42
C ASP A 77 -18.17 35.60 -20.79
N PHE A 78 -19.04 34.62 -21.03
CA PHE A 78 -19.84 34.50 -22.24
C PHE A 78 -20.96 35.57 -22.30
N GLN A 79 -20.59 36.84 -22.10
CA GLN A 79 -21.47 37.98 -22.05
C GLN A 79 -22.16 38.15 -23.42
N GLY A 80 -23.50 38.08 -23.41
CA GLY A 80 -24.32 38.29 -24.61
C GLY A 80 -24.53 37.07 -25.51
N MET A 81 -24.05 35.87 -25.13
CA MET A 81 -24.32 34.65 -25.88
C MET A 81 -25.67 34.07 -25.48
N ASN A 82 -26.67 34.27 -26.33
CA ASN A 82 -28.00 33.68 -26.20
C ASN A 82 -28.21 32.70 -27.35
N ALA A 83 -28.55 31.44 -27.03
CA ALA A 83 -29.01 30.51 -28.06
C ALA A 83 -30.52 30.35 -27.96
N THR A 84 -31.20 30.61 -29.07
CA THR A 84 -32.62 30.29 -29.21
C THR A 84 -32.72 28.92 -29.86
N VAL A 85 -33.08 27.91 -29.08
CA VAL A 85 -33.23 26.53 -29.55
C VAL A 85 -34.68 26.12 -29.32
N PHE A 86 -35.39 25.75 -30.38
CA PHE A 86 -36.82 25.39 -30.34
C PHE A 86 -37.72 26.41 -29.61
N GLY A 87 -37.41 27.71 -29.70
CA GLY A 87 -38.19 28.78 -29.05
C GLY A 87 -37.90 28.98 -27.55
N ILE A 88 -36.93 28.25 -26.99
CA ILE A 88 -36.46 28.41 -25.61
C ILE A 88 -35.21 29.33 -25.64
N TYR A 89 -35.20 30.34 -24.79
CA TYR A 89 -34.08 31.25 -24.61
C TYR A 89 -33.07 30.67 -23.61
N PHE A 90 -31.89 30.29 -24.09
CA PHE A 90 -30.78 29.88 -23.24
C PHE A 90 -29.78 31.02 -23.11
N SER A 91 -29.63 31.57 -21.89
CA SER A 91 -28.60 32.55 -21.55
C SER A 91 -27.38 31.83 -20.99
N PHE A 92 -26.23 31.96 -21.67
CA PHE A 92 -24.96 31.35 -21.22
C PHE A 92 -24.15 32.27 -20.30
N GLU A 93 -24.75 33.39 -19.89
CA GLU A 93 -24.15 34.33 -18.96
C GLU A 93 -23.88 33.66 -17.61
N GLY A 94 -22.68 33.85 -17.06
CA GLY A 94 -22.30 33.26 -15.78
C GLY A 94 -21.84 31.81 -15.87
N LEU A 95 -21.87 31.15 -17.03
CA LEU A 95 -21.54 29.72 -17.13
C LEU A 95 -20.10 29.44 -16.67
N LEU A 96 -19.15 30.25 -17.14
CA LEU A 96 -17.74 30.08 -16.77
C LEU A 96 -17.54 30.28 -15.26
N ARG A 97 -18.26 31.24 -14.68
CA ARG A 97 -18.24 31.54 -13.24
C ARG A 97 -18.80 30.38 -12.41
N ILE A 98 -19.93 29.82 -12.84
CA ILE A 98 -20.60 28.70 -12.17
C ILE A 98 -19.72 27.44 -12.23
N ILE A 99 -19.15 27.13 -13.39
CA ILE A 99 -18.25 25.98 -13.55
C ILE A 99 -16.98 26.17 -12.71
N SER A 100 -16.41 27.37 -12.71
CA SER A 100 -15.21 27.66 -11.94
C SER A 100 -15.45 27.56 -10.43
N ILE A 101 -16.52 28.17 -9.90
CA ILE A 101 -16.82 28.13 -8.46
C ILE A 101 -17.20 26.72 -7.99
N SER A 102 -17.97 25.98 -8.79
CA SER A 102 -18.31 24.59 -8.47
C SER A 102 -17.07 23.70 -8.50
N GLY A 103 -16.18 23.89 -9.47
CA GLY A 103 -14.88 23.21 -9.51
C GLY A 103 -14.00 23.53 -8.30
N LEU A 104 -13.95 24.81 -7.90
CA LEU A 104 -13.17 25.25 -6.74
C LEU A 104 -13.70 24.65 -5.43
N ILE A 105 -15.02 24.69 -5.21
CA ILE A 105 -15.67 24.10 -4.03
C ILE A 105 -15.49 22.58 -4.03
N GLY A 106 -15.67 21.93 -5.18
CA GLY A 106 -15.47 20.49 -5.32
C GLY A 106 -14.04 20.06 -4.99
N PHE A 107 -13.05 20.79 -5.50
CA PHE A 107 -11.64 20.58 -5.16
C PHE A 107 -11.39 20.77 -3.65
N LEU A 108 -11.85 21.90 -3.08
CA LEU A 108 -11.63 22.23 -1.68
C LEU A 108 -12.23 21.17 -0.75
N THR A 109 -13.43 20.71 -1.06
CA THR A 109 -14.13 19.67 -0.28
C THR A 109 -13.39 18.34 -0.35
N ASN A 110 -12.95 17.92 -1.54
CA ASN A 110 -12.17 16.69 -1.69
C ASN A 110 -10.82 16.77 -0.95
N TRP A 111 -10.13 17.91 -1.06
CA TRP A 111 -8.89 18.15 -0.33
C TRP A 111 -9.09 18.08 1.20
N LEU A 112 -10.17 18.69 1.70
CA LEU A 112 -10.53 18.63 3.10
C LEU A 112 -10.88 17.19 3.55
N ALA A 113 -11.63 16.45 2.74
CA ALA A 113 -12.01 15.07 3.02
C ALA A 113 -10.79 14.14 3.15
N ILE A 114 -9.87 14.20 2.18
CA ILE A 114 -8.60 13.44 2.23
C ILE A 114 -7.79 13.84 3.46
N THR A 115 -7.73 15.15 3.76
CA THR A 115 -7.00 15.65 4.93
C THR A 115 -7.60 15.12 6.23
N MET A 116 -8.93 15.08 6.36
CA MET A 116 -9.65 14.55 7.53
C MET A 116 -9.51 13.03 7.67
N LEU A 117 -9.32 12.32 6.57
CA LEU A 117 -9.10 10.87 6.60
C LEU A 117 -7.81 10.51 7.35
N PHE A 118 -6.74 11.29 7.13
CA PHE A 118 -5.39 11.01 7.66
C PHE A 118 -4.98 11.87 8.86
N ARG A 119 -5.57 13.06 9.04
CA ARG A 119 -5.28 13.99 10.14
C ARG A 119 -6.56 14.29 10.95
N PRO A 120 -6.47 14.57 12.26
CA PRO A 120 -5.29 14.58 13.10
C PRO A 120 -4.87 13.16 13.52
N THR A 121 -3.56 12.92 13.60
CA THR A 121 -3.01 11.61 13.99
C THR A 121 -3.32 11.24 15.44
N HIS A 122 -3.45 12.24 16.31
CA HIS A 122 -3.77 12.09 17.73
C HIS A 122 -5.15 12.66 18.00
N ARG A 123 -5.89 12.10 18.95
CA ARG A 123 -7.21 12.63 19.35
C ARG A 123 -7.07 14.08 19.80
N ARG A 124 -7.78 14.99 19.12
CA ARG A 124 -7.96 16.38 19.54
C ARG A 124 -9.36 16.56 20.13
N PRO A 125 -9.54 17.44 21.13
CA PRO A 125 -10.81 17.59 21.86
C PRO A 125 -11.98 18.04 20.99
N ILE A 126 -11.73 18.75 19.88
CA ILE A 126 -12.79 19.34 19.04
C ILE A 126 -13.00 18.55 17.73
N LEU A 127 -11.92 18.05 17.11
CA LEU A 127 -11.95 17.43 15.77
C LEU A 127 -11.79 15.91 15.80
N GLY A 128 -11.70 15.28 16.98
CA GLY A 128 -11.50 13.84 17.10
C GLY A 128 -10.15 13.38 16.54
N GLN A 129 -10.11 12.16 15.98
CA GLN A 129 -8.96 11.57 15.29
C GLN A 129 -9.37 11.25 13.85
N GLY A 130 -8.43 11.35 12.90
CA GLY A 130 -8.72 10.93 11.52
C GLY A 130 -9.13 9.46 11.43
N LEU A 131 -9.96 9.11 10.46
CA LEU A 131 -10.55 7.76 10.34
C LEU A 131 -9.48 6.67 10.21
N VAL A 132 -8.44 6.91 9.40
CA VAL A 132 -7.35 5.93 9.18
C VAL A 132 -6.51 5.75 10.44
N PRO A 133 -5.98 6.81 11.10
CA PRO A 133 -5.28 6.65 12.38
C PRO A 133 -6.11 5.97 13.47
N ALA A 134 -7.42 6.20 13.51
CA ALA A 134 -8.32 5.59 14.48
C ALA A 134 -8.52 4.07 14.26
N GLN A 135 -8.37 3.59 13.01
CA GLN A 135 -8.52 2.18 12.66
C GLN A 135 -7.21 1.46 12.36
N LYS A 136 -6.06 2.09 12.66
CA LYS A 136 -4.73 1.60 12.29
C LYS A 136 -4.50 0.12 12.69
N ASP A 137 -4.90 -0.28 13.90
CA ASP A 137 -4.64 -1.62 14.43
C ASP A 137 -5.48 -2.68 13.71
N ARG A 138 -6.75 -2.34 13.41
CA ARG A 138 -7.65 -3.20 12.63
C ARG A 138 -7.15 -3.37 11.19
N ILE A 139 -6.67 -2.28 10.58
CA ILE A 139 -6.10 -2.32 9.23
C ILE A 139 -4.85 -3.20 9.22
N ALA A 140 -3.95 -3.01 10.19
CA ALA A 140 -2.72 -3.79 10.32
C ALA A 140 -3.01 -5.29 10.49
N TYR A 141 -3.96 -5.64 11.37
CA TYR A 141 -4.37 -7.03 11.57
C TYR A 141 -4.89 -7.66 10.28
N ARG A 142 -5.82 -6.99 9.57
CA ARG A 142 -6.37 -7.51 8.30
C ARG A 142 -5.31 -7.67 7.23
N LEU A 143 -4.37 -6.72 7.15
CA LEU A 143 -3.28 -6.81 6.19
C LEU A 143 -2.35 -7.98 6.52
N ALA A 144 -2.02 -8.16 7.80
CA ALA A 144 -1.18 -9.27 8.26
C ALA A 144 -1.83 -10.63 8.01
N SER A 145 -3.12 -10.77 8.31
CA SER A 145 -3.89 -11.98 8.03
C SER A 145 -3.89 -12.31 6.54
N ALA A 146 -4.21 -11.33 5.68
CA ALA A 146 -4.21 -11.54 4.22
C ALA A 146 -2.82 -11.95 3.70
N VAL A 147 -1.75 -11.30 4.16
CA VAL A 147 -0.37 -11.69 3.80
C VAL A 147 -0.07 -13.12 4.27
N SER A 148 -0.47 -13.49 5.47
CA SER A 148 -0.24 -14.84 6.00
C SER A 148 -1.00 -15.91 5.22
N GLU A 149 -2.25 -15.64 4.85
CA GLU A 149 -3.12 -16.61 4.16
C GLU A 149 -2.78 -16.71 2.66
N ASP A 150 -2.51 -15.58 2.01
CA ASP A 150 -2.37 -15.49 0.55
C ASP A 150 -0.91 -15.56 0.07
N LEU A 151 0.06 -15.09 0.87
CA LEU A 151 1.46 -15.00 0.45
C LEU A 151 2.37 -16.00 1.17
N ILE A 152 2.10 -16.30 2.44
CA ILE A 152 2.91 -17.19 3.29
C ILE A 152 2.15 -18.50 3.56
N ASN A 153 1.53 -19.04 2.53
CA ASN A 153 0.81 -20.31 2.62
C ASN A 153 1.81 -21.50 2.52
N PRO A 154 1.72 -22.53 3.37
CA PRO A 154 2.53 -23.75 3.27
C PRO A 154 2.58 -24.36 1.87
N GLU A 155 1.46 -24.33 1.14
CA GLU A 155 1.38 -24.87 -0.22
C GLU A 155 2.21 -24.03 -1.21
N ILE A 156 2.12 -22.70 -1.12
CA ILE A 156 2.91 -21.76 -1.94
C ILE A 156 4.40 -21.92 -1.62
N ILE A 157 4.76 -22.06 -0.34
CA ILE A 157 6.14 -22.28 0.09
C ILE A 157 6.67 -23.59 -0.50
N LYS A 158 5.92 -24.68 -0.37
CA LYS A 158 6.30 -26.00 -0.89
C LYS A 158 6.46 -25.96 -2.41
N GLN A 159 5.51 -25.36 -3.13
CA GLN A 159 5.58 -25.17 -4.57
C GLN A 159 6.84 -24.37 -4.95
N LYS A 160 7.11 -23.26 -4.28
CA LYS A 160 8.27 -22.41 -4.57
C LYS A 160 9.59 -23.11 -4.28
N ILE A 161 9.67 -23.91 -3.21
CA ILE A 161 10.84 -24.72 -2.88
C ILE A 161 11.10 -25.78 -3.96
N HIS A 162 10.04 -26.42 -4.47
CA HIS A 162 10.16 -27.38 -5.57
C HIS A 162 10.60 -26.71 -6.87
N GLU A 163 9.97 -25.61 -7.26
CA GLU A 163 10.31 -24.85 -8.48
C GLU A 163 11.75 -24.30 -8.45
N SER A 164 12.20 -23.82 -7.29
CA SER A 164 13.54 -23.26 -7.13
C SER A 164 14.66 -24.31 -7.16
N GLN A 165 14.33 -25.61 -7.24
CA GLN A 165 15.29 -26.72 -7.20
C GLN A 165 16.24 -26.64 -5.99
N ALA A 166 15.83 -25.93 -4.93
CA ALA A 166 16.70 -25.67 -3.77
C ALA A 166 17.15 -26.98 -3.13
N ILE A 167 16.22 -27.92 -2.97
CA ILE A 167 16.49 -29.25 -2.40
C ILE A 167 17.51 -30.03 -3.24
N ALA A 168 17.39 -30.00 -4.57
CA ALA A 168 18.31 -30.69 -5.48
C ALA A 168 19.72 -30.10 -5.40
N ARG A 169 19.85 -28.76 -5.45
CA ARG A 169 21.15 -28.08 -5.33
C ARG A 169 21.86 -28.36 -4.00
N TYR A 170 21.11 -28.51 -2.90
CA TYR A 170 21.70 -28.82 -1.60
C TYR A 170 22.08 -30.30 -1.46
N ARG A 171 21.33 -31.22 -2.08
CA ARG A 171 21.67 -32.65 -2.13
C ARG A 171 22.98 -32.91 -2.87
N GLU A 172 23.23 -32.21 -3.97
CA GLU A 172 24.50 -32.30 -4.72
C GLU A 172 25.69 -31.77 -3.93
N LYS A 173 25.51 -30.75 -3.08
CA LYS A 173 26.60 -30.22 -2.24
C LYS A 173 26.95 -31.10 -1.03
N ALA A 174 26.04 -31.98 -0.62
CA ALA A 174 26.21 -32.86 0.53
C ALA A 174 26.72 -34.27 0.16
N THR A 175 26.85 -34.55 -1.13
CA THR A 175 27.44 -35.78 -1.69
C THR A 175 28.87 -35.46 -2.15
#